data_AF-A0A3Q1G7P7-F1
#
_entry.id   AF-A0A3Q1G7P7-F1
#
_cell.length_a   1.000
_cell.length_b   1.000
_cell.length_c   1.000
_cell.angle_alpha   90.00
_cell.angle_beta   90.00
_cell.angle_gamma   90.00
#
_symmetry.space_group_name_H-M   'P 1'
#
loop_
_entity.id
_entity.type
_entity.pdbx_description
1 polymer ?
#
loop_
_entity_poly.entity_id
_entity_poly.type
_entity_poly.pdbx_seq_one_letter_code
_entity_poly.pdbx_strand_id
1 'polypeptide(L)'
;MGPFQAASSLLVFLAIVVNNGLSVPMESRESWDYVEVRDGAHMFWWLYYADSPSAHYQDLPLVMWLQGGPGGSGSGFGNFEEIGPLKRNLEPRKTSWVQAASVLFVDNPVGTGFSYTERPDGYATDVDTVASDMLVLLKHFFKEKDEFQNVPFYIFSESYGGKMAAAISLELTKAIAQGAVKCNFAGVALGDSWISPLDSVMTWGPYLYTTSLLDDYGLADVNSAAEAVKQAVEQQQFSKATELWSMAETVVEQVGPTLEGSCFSVHGANRSVFAV
;
A
#
# COMPACT_ATOMS: atom_id res chain seq x y z
N MET A 1 -10.24 89.70 1.67
CA MET A 1 -9.25 88.98 0.82
C MET A 1 -9.09 87.61 1.44
N GLY A 2 -9.50 86.57 0.71
CA GLY A 2 -9.90 85.27 1.23
C GLY A 2 -8.75 84.32 1.61
N PRO A 3 -9.07 83.19 2.26
CA PRO A 3 -8.11 82.24 2.77
C PRO A 3 -7.53 81.37 1.65
N PHE A 4 -6.24 81.07 1.73
CA PHE A 4 -5.56 80.09 0.89
C PHE A 4 -6.03 78.68 1.28
N GLN A 5 -6.81 78.03 0.41
CA GLN A 5 -7.07 76.60 0.44
C GLN A 5 -5.88 75.86 -0.18
N ALA A 6 -5.24 74.99 0.59
CA ALA A 6 -4.35 73.96 0.05
C ALA A 6 -5.22 72.85 -0.55
N ALA A 7 -5.15 72.66 -1.86
CA ALA A 7 -5.78 71.53 -2.54
C ALA A 7 -4.92 70.28 -2.34
N SER A 8 -5.35 69.38 -1.45
CA SER A 8 -4.84 68.01 -1.40
C SER A 8 -5.47 67.21 -2.55
N SER A 9 -4.70 66.98 -3.61
CA SER A 9 -5.08 66.04 -4.67
C SER A 9 -4.96 64.61 -4.14
N LEU A 10 -6.08 64.05 -3.67
CA LEU A 10 -6.21 62.64 -3.34
C LEU A 10 -6.36 61.86 -4.66
N LEU A 11 -5.30 61.25 -5.14
CA LEU A 11 -5.36 60.27 -6.24
C LEU A 11 -6.03 58.99 -5.70
N VAL A 12 -7.35 58.89 -5.91
CA VAL A 12 -8.09 57.64 -5.72
C VAL A 12 -7.79 56.76 -6.92
N PHE A 13 -6.89 55.79 -6.76
CA PHE A 13 -6.79 54.67 -7.70
C PHE A 13 -8.03 53.80 -7.54
N LEU A 14 -8.99 53.99 -8.45
CA LEU A 14 -10.10 53.07 -8.60
C LEU A 14 -9.55 51.80 -9.28
N ALA A 15 -9.16 50.81 -8.49
CA ALA A 15 -8.87 49.48 -9.01
C ALA A 15 -10.19 48.87 -9.50
N ILE A 16 -10.39 48.84 -10.82
CA ILE A 16 -11.44 48.04 -11.44
C ILE A 16 -11.05 46.58 -11.21
N VAL A 17 -11.66 45.94 -10.22
CA VAL A 17 -11.61 44.49 -10.08
C VAL A 17 -12.50 43.91 -11.18
N VAL A 18 -11.87 43.53 -12.29
CA VAL A 18 -12.50 42.63 -13.25
C VAL A 18 -12.63 41.29 -12.53
N ASN A 19 -13.88 40.91 -12.23
CA ASN A 19 -14.22 39.62 -11.68
C ASN A 19 -14.04 38.53 -12.75
N ASN A 20 -12.80 38.24 -13.13
CA ASN A 20 -12.44 36.95 -13.68
C ASN A 20 -12.37 36.03 -12.47
N GLY A 21 -13.36 35.13 -12.36
CA GLY A 21 -13.56 34.25 -11.21
C GLY A 21 -12.24 33.84 -10.59
N LEU A 22 -12.00 34.35 -9.37
CA LEU A 22 -10.90 33.90 -8.53
C LEU A 22 -11.07 32.39 -8.43
N SER A 23 -10.20 31.65 -9.10
CA SER A 23 -10.05 30.23 -8.84
C SER A 23 -9.84 30.11 -7.34
N VAL A 24 -10.83 29.54 -6.65
CA VAL A 24 -10.63 29.01 -5.30
C VAL A 24 -9.29 28.29 -5.34
N PRO A 25 -8.33 28.57 -4.44
CA PRO A 25 -7.09 27.82 -4.41
C PRO A 25 -7.49 26.35 -4.40
N MET A 26 -7.09 25.64 -5.45
CA MET A 26 -7.36 24.21 -5.52
C MET A 26 -6.83 23.64 -4.21
N GLU A 27 -7.72 23.10 -3.36
CA GLU A 27 -7.30 22.32 -2.20
C GLU A 27 -6.16 21.41 -2.68
N SER A 28 -5.08 21.32 -1.90
CA SER A 28 -3.95 20.50 -2.32
C SER A 28 -4.51 19.11 -2.66
N ARG A 29 -4.35 18.68 -3.92
CA ARG A 29 -4.85 17.39 -4.41
C ARG A 29 -4.17 16.18 -3.75
N GLU A 30 -3.32 16.46 -2.78
CA GLU A 30 -2.47 15.56 -2.08
C GLU A 30 -2.40 16.00 -0.61
N SER A 31 -2.31 15.03 0.28
CA SER A 31 -2.01 15.23 1.70
C SER A 31 -1.14 14.07 2.14
N TRP A 32 -0.23 14.30 3.07
CA TRP A 32 0.61 13.24 3.63
C TRP A 32 0.96 13.62 5.06
N ASP A 33 1.18 12.62 5.91
CA ASP A 33 1.64 12.82 7.27
C ASP A 33 2.28 11.54 7.82
N TYR A 34 2.83 11.65 9.03
CA TYR A 34 3.31 10.56 9.85
C TYR A 34 2.38 10.32 11.04
N VAL A 35 2.19 9.06 11.41
CA VAL A 35 1.50 8.66 12.63
C VAL A 35 2.46 7.85 13.49
N GLU A 36 2.67 8.28 14.73
CA GLU A 36 3.33 7.46 15.74
C GLU A 36 2.37 6.34 16.16
N VAL A 37 2.65 5.12 15.71
CA VAL A 37 1.78 3.94 15.90
C VAL A 37 2.15 3.13 17.14
N ARG A 38 3.42 3.21 17.55
CA ARG A 38 3.99 2.72 18.81
C ARG A 38 5.10 3.68 19.25
N ASP A 39 5.54 3.59 20.50
CA ASP A 39 6.63 4.41 21.06
C ASP A 39 7.86 4.45 20.13
N GLY A 40 8.12 5.62 19.54
CA GLY A 40 9.23 5.84 18.61
C GLY A 40 9.11 5.14 17.25
N ALA A 41 7.95 4.59 16.90
CA ALA A 41 7.68 3.91 15.63
C ALA A 41 6.62 4.69 14.84
N HIS A 42 6.99 5.15 13.64
CA HIS A 42 6.24 6.10 12.84
C HIS A 42 5.89 5.50 11.47
N MET A 43 4.62 5.54 11.10
CA MET A 43 4.14 5.13 9.78
C MET A 43 3.77 6.34 8.92
N PHE A 44 4.22 6.33 7.67
CA PHE A 44 3.94 7.34 6.67
C PHE A 44 2.75 6.95 5.79
N TRP A 45 1.90 7.93 5.48
CA TRP A 45 0.83 7.79 4.50
C TRP A 45 0.80 8.98 3.54
N TRP A 46 0.38 8.73 2.30
CA TRP A 46 0.21 9.74 1.26
C TRP A 46 -1.12 9.52 0.53
N LEU A 47 -2.02 10.49 0.71
CA LEU A 47 -3.32 10.56 0.07
C LEU A 47 -3.25 11.38 -1.21
N TYR A 48 -3.81 10.84 -2.28
CA TYR A 48 -4.22 11.57 -3.48
C TYR A 48 -5.74 11.63 -3.54
N TYR A 49 -6.31 12.84 -3.65
CA TYR A 49 -7.75 13.00 -3.85
C TYR A 49 -8.11 12.64 -5.30
N ALA A 50 -9.27 12.03 -5.50
CA ALA A 50 -9.73 11.65 -6.84
C ALA A 50 -9.79 12.87 -7.78
N ASP A 51 -9.23 12.72 -8.99
CA ASP A 51 -9.23 13.72 -10.06
C ASP A 51 -10.08 13.21 -11.24
N SER A 52 -11.37 13.00 -10.97
CA SER A 52 -12.33 12.55 -11.97
C SER A 52 -12.97 13.74 -12.68
N PRO A 53 -13.14 13.71 -14.01
CA PRO A 53 -13.80 14.78 -14.75
C PRO A 53 -15.32 14.83 -14.50
N SER A 54 -15.91 13.76 -13.93
CA SER A 54 -17.37 13.59 -13.83
C SER A 54 -17.91 13.47 -12.41
N ALA A 55 -17.06 13.50 -11.38
CA ALA A 55 -17.47 13.32 -9.98
C ALA A 55 -16.53 14.07 -9.03
N HIS A 56 -17.06 14.54 -7.90
CA HIS A 56 -16.23 15.05 -6.82
C HIS A 56 -15.60 13.89 -6.06
N TYR A 57 -14.48 14.13 -5.37
CA TYR A 57 -13.79 13.07 -4.64
C TYR A 57 -14.63 12.45 -3.51
N GLN A 58 -15.60 13.19 -2.95
CA GLN A 58 -16.52 12.64 -1.93
C GLN A 58 -17.55 11.67 -2.52
N ASP A 59 -17.79 11.71 -3.84
CA ASP A 59 -18.72 10.82 -4.54
C ASP A 59 -18.04 9.51 -4.99
N LEU A 60 -16.71 9.41 -4.81
CA LEU A 60 -15.87 8.31 -5.25
C LEU A 60 -15.25 7.59 -4.05
N PRO A 61 -14.95 6.28 -4.14
CA PRO A 61 -14.41 5.54 -3.02
C PRO A 61 -13.02 6.02 -2.59
N LEU A 62 -12.68 5.75 -1.33
CA LEU A 62 -11.31 5.79 -0.82
C LEU A 62 -10.72 4.39 -0.94
N VAL A 63 -9.54 4.28 -1.55
CA VAL A 63 -8.79 3.04 -1.67
C VAL A 63 -7.48 3.18 -0.91
N MET A 64 -7.26 2.37 0.11
CA MET A 64 -5.92 2.19 0.69
C MET A 64 -5.16 1.13 -0.11
N TRP A 65 -3.94 1.44 -0.53
CA TRP A 65 -3.06 0.51 -1.23
C TRP A 65 -1.95 -0.01 -0.31
N LEU A 66 -1.84 -1.34 -0.19
CA LEU A 66 -0.81 -2.03 0.57
C LEU A 66 0.07 -2.88 -0.35
N GLN A 67 1.31 -2.41 -0.51
CA GLN A 67 2.35 -3.14 -1.24
C GLN A 67 2.88 -4.33 -0.40
N GLY A 68 3.44 -5.35 -1.06
CA GLY A 68 3.99 -6.55 -0.48
C GLY A 68 5.47 -6.47 -0.11
N GLY A 69 6.26 -7.47 -0.52
CA GLY A 69 7.62 -7.70 -0.05
C GLY A 69 7.71 -8.91 0.87
N PRO A 70 7.58 -8.78 2.22
CA PRO A 70 7.23 -7.58 3.00
C PRO A 70 8.32 -6.50 2.94
N GLY A 71 7.94 -5.22 3.10
CA GLY A 71 8.87 -4.09 3.05
C GLY A 71 8.84 -3.28 1.75
N GLY A 72 7.97 -3.64 0.80
CA GLY A 72 7.74 -2.87 -0.41
C GLY A 72 6.99 -1.57 -0.09
N SER A 73 7.52 -0.44 -0.54
CA SER A 73 6.92 0.87 -0.29
C SER A 73 5.67 1.07 -1.14
N GLY A 74 4.52 1.30 -0.48
CA GLY A 74 3.28 1.67 -1.14
C GLY A 74 3.37 3.07 -1.75
N SER A 75 4.01 4.02 -1.04
CA SER A 75 4.19 5.40 -1.50
C SER A 75 5.24 5.53 -2.61
N GLY A 76 6.15 4.57 -2.70
CA GLY A 76 7.19 4.46 -3.72
C GLY A 76 6.75 3.62 -4.91
N PHE A 77 6.72 2.29 -4.76
CA PHE A 77 6.48 1.35 -5.87
C PHE A 77 5.03 1.42 -6.35
N GLY A 78 4.07 1.26 -5.43
CA GLY A 78 2.64 1.32 -5.76
C GLY A 78 2.23 2.64 -6.42
N ASN A 79 2.76 3.75 -5.91
CA ASN A 79 2.49 5.07 -6.47
C ASN A 79 3.18 5.28 -7.83
N PHE A 80 4.50 5.19 -7.90
CA PHE A 80 5.25 5.64 -9.09
C PHE A 80 5.46 4.57 -10.16
N GLU A 81 5.34 3.29 -9.84
CA GLU A 81 5.51 2.20 -10.82
C GLU A 81 4.15 1.66 -11.29
N GLU A 82 3.11 1.69 -10.45
CA GLU A 82 1.87 0.96 -10.72
C GLU A 82 0.63 1.83 -10.96
N ILE A 83 0.02 2.38 -9.91
CA ILE A 83 -1.36 2.89 -9.94
C ILE A 83 -1.49 4.39 -9.65
N GLY A 84 -0.42 5.03 -9.19
CA GLY A 84 -0.42 6.46 -8.89
C GLY A 84 -0.48 7.37 -10.13
N PRO A 85 -0.64 8.69 -9.92
CA PRO A 85 -0.86 9.65 -11.00
C PRO A 85 0.36 9.86 -11.88
N LEU A 86 1.58 9.60 -11.38
CA LEU A 86 2.82 9.78 -12.10
C LEU A 86 3.55 8.45 -12.29
N LYS A 87 4.35 8.39 -13.33
CA LYS A 87 5.37 7.35 -13.51
C LYS A 87 6.65 7.74 -12.77
N ARG A 88 7.59 6.82 -12.65
CA ARG A 88 8.92 7.08 -12.08
C ARG A 88 9.69 8.24 -12.73
N ASN A 89 9.48 8.48 -14.02
CA ASN A 89 10.07 9.62 -14.73
C ASN A 89 9.24 10.92 -14.62
N LEU A 90 8.27 10.95 -13.69
CA LEU A 90 7.37 12.06 -13.39
C LEU A 90 6.39 12.43 -14.52
N GLU A 91 6.28 11.59 -15.56
CA GLU A 91 5.27 11.75 -16.59
C GLU A 91 3.88 11.28 -16.10
N PRO A 92 2.79 11.95 -16.49
CA PRO A 92 1.44 11.53 -16.12
C PRO A 92 1.09 10.10 -16.57
N ARG A 93 0.42 9.36 -15.69
CA ARG A 93 -0.10 8.01 -15.94
C ARG A 93 -1.55 8.07 -16.41
N LYS A 94 -1.77 7.66 -17.66
CA LYS A 94 -3.12 7.60 -18.27
C LYS A 94 -4.07 6.61 -17.58
N THR A 95 -3.53 5.60 -16.92
CA THR A 95 -4.26 4.52 -16.23
C THR A 95 -4.24 4.69 -14.70
N SER A 96 -4.03 5.91 -14.20
CA SER A 96 -4.01 6.17 -12.76
C SER A 96 -5.33 5.84 -12.10
N TRP A 97 -5.29 5.19 -10.94
CA TRP A 97 -6.46 4.89 -10.13
C TRP A 97 -7.08 6.16 -9.51
N VAL A 98 -6.30 7.25 -9.42
CA VAL A 98 -6.77 8.55 -8.94
C VAL A 98 -7.91 9.12 -9.81
N GLN A 99 -8.10 8.63 -11.04
CA GLN A 99 -9.23 9.03 -11.89
C GLN A 99 -10.57 8.41 -11.45
N ALA A 100 -10.55 7.37 -10.61
CA ALA A 100 -11.72 6.60 -10.19
C ALA A 100 -11.92 6.54 -8.67
N ALA A 101 -10.89 6.86 -7.87
CA ALA A 101 -10.92 6.79 -6.42
C ALA A 101 -9.93 7.80 -5.82
N SER A 102 -10.16 8.21 -4.58
CA SER A 102 -9.07 8.79 -3.78
C SER A 102 -8.18 7.65 -3.32
N VAL A 103 -6.86 7.79 -3.43
CA VAL A 103 -5.91 6.69 -3.18
C VAL A 103 -5.00 7.06 -2.01
N LEU A 104 -5.04 6.26 -0.95
CA LEU A 104 -4.20 6.34 0.23
C LEU A 104 -3.08 5.30 0.13
N PHE A 105 -1.88 5.75 -0.22
CA PHE A 105 -0.69 4.92 -0.16
C PHE A 105 -0.15 4.90 1.26
N VAL A 106 0.12 3.70 1.79
CA VAL A 106 0.71 3.56 3.13
C VAL A 106 2.01 2.78 3.02
N ASP A 107 3.06 3.30 3.63
CA ASP A 107 4.32 2.59 3.77
C ASP A 107 4.26 1.67 4.99
N ASN A 108 3.92 0.41 4.73
CA ASN A 108 3.64 -0.59 5.75
C ASN A 108 4.55 -1.82 5.56
N PRO A 109 5.08 -2.44 6.63
CA PRO A 109 5.01 -2.04 8.05
C PRO A 109 6.01 -0.91 8.42
N VAL A 110 6.13 -0.59 9.72
CA VAL A 110 7.17 0.31 10.25
C VAL A 110 8.55 -0.13 9.73
N GLY A 111 9.30 0.81 9.15
CA GLY A 111 10.59 0.57 8.49
C GLY A 111 10.54 0.49 6.97
N THR A 112 9.35 0.38 6.38
CA THR A 112 9.12 0.43 4.93
C THR A 112 9.15 1.85 4.41
N GLY A 113 9.79 2.09 3.27
CA GLY A 113 9.70 3.38 2.55
C GLY A 113 10.08 4.57 3.44
N PHE A 114 9.14 5.49 3.64
CA PHE A 114 9.31 6.63 4.54
C PHE A 114 9.00 6.34 6.01
N SER A 115 8.35 5.22 6.34
CA SER A 115 8.06 4.79 7.71
C SER A 115 9.35 4.37 8.43
N TYR A 116 9.51 4.75 9.70
CA TYR A 116 10.75 4.56 10.43
C TYR A 116 10.54 4.26 11.92
N THR A 117 11.59 3.81 12.59
CA THR A 117 11.65 3.66 14.04
C THR A 117 12.92 4.30 14.59
N GLU A 118 12.79 4.99 15.72
CA GLU A 118 13.89 5.57 16.50
C GLU A 118 14.62 4.50 17.33
N ARG A 119 13.99 3.33 17.49
CA ARG A 119 14.48 2.24 18.33
C ARG A 119 14.87 1.01 17.48
N PRO A 120 15.97 0.31 17.82
CA PRO A 120 16.37 -0.92 17.12
C PRO A 120 15.35 -2.05 17.16
N ASP A 121 14.50 -2.07 18.20
CA ASP A 121 13.45 -3.08 18.43
C ASP A 121 12.06 -2.63 17.94
N GLY A 122 11.96 -1.48 17.25
CA GLY A 122 10.67 -0.92 16.86
C GLY A 122 10.07 -1.48 15.56
N TYR A 123 10.77 -2.33 14.82
CA TYR A 123 10.21 -3.01 13.64
C TYR A 123 9.13 -4.01 14.04
N ALA A 124 8.04 -4.07 13.28
CA ALA A 124 7.02 -5.10 13.47
C ALA A 124 7.59 -6.48 13.09
N THR A 125 7.35 -7.49 13.93
CA THR A 125 7.91 -8.85 13.72
C THR A 125 6.89 -9.95 13.48
N ASP A 126 5.60 -9.61 13.51
CA ASP A 126 4.46 -10.49 13.32
C ASP A 126 3.29 -9.70 12.72
N VAL A 127 2.34 -10.41 12.11
CA VAL A 127 1.21 -9.78 11.41
C VAL A 127 0.23 -9.07 12.37
N ASP A 128 0.16 -9.54 13.62
CA ASP A 128 -0.68 -8.94 14.66
C ASP A 128 -0.21 -7.52 15.00
N THR A 129 1.10 -7.32 15.15
CA THR A 129 1.70 -5.99 15.35
C THR A 129 1.45 -5.09 14.15
N VAL A 130 1.58 -5.62 12.92
CA VAL A 130 1.27 -4.87 11.69
C VAL A 130 -0.19 -4.41 11.67
N ALA A 131 -1.13 -5.30 12.02
CA ALA A 131 -2.54 -4.97 12.07
C ALA A 131 -2.85 -3.94 13.17
N SER A 132 -2.26 -4.09 14.35
CA SER A 132 -2.40 -3.12 15.46
C SER A 132 -1.88 -1.73 15.08
N ASP A 133 -0.70 -1.65 14.48
CA ASP A 133 -0.09 -0.39 14.03
C ASP A 133 -0.99 0.30 12.99
N MET A 134 -1.50 -0.47 12.01
CA MET A 134 -2.42 0.04 11.00
C MET A 134 -3.73 0.56 11.60
N LEU A 135 -4.27 -0.08 12.64
CA LEU A 135 -5.46 0.45 13.32
C LEU A 135 -5.22 1.81 13.96
N VAL A 136 -4.04 2.04 14.54
CA VAL A 136 -3.67 3.36 15.08
C VAL A 136 -3.59 4.39 13.96
N LEU A 137 -2.94 4.05 12.84
CA LEU A 137 -2.88 4.91 11.65
C LEU A 137 -4.27 5.24 11.11
N LEU A 138 -5.12 4.24 10.86
CA LEU A 138 -6.46 4.45 10.30
C LEU A 138 -7.34 5.27 11.24
N LYS A 139 -7.23 5.05 12.56
CA LYS A 139 -7.95 5.86 13.55
C LYS A 139 -7.51 7.33 13.51
N HIS A 140 -6.21 7.59 13.35
CA HIS A 140 -5.69 8.94 13.18
C HIS A 140 -6.18 9.56 11.87
N PHE A 141 -5.97 8.85 10.75
CA PHE A 141 -6.33 9.28 9.41
C PHE A 141 -7.81 9.66 9.30
N PHE A 142 -8.74 8.79 9.72
CA PHE A 142 -10.17 9.11 9.65
C PHE A 142 -10.61 10.20 10.61
N LYS A 143 -9.83 10.50 11.66
CA LYS A 143 -10.09 11.64 12.55
C LYS A 143 -9.61 12.95 11.92
N GLU A 144 -8.49 12.93 11.23
CA GLU A 144 -7.92 14.10 10.55
C GLU A 144 -8.66 14.41 9.25
N LYS A 145 -9.01 13.39 8.46
CA LYS A 145 -9.75 13.48 7.20
C LYS A 145 -11.18 12.99 7.38
N ASP A 146 -11.95 13.73 8.17
CA ASP A 146 -13.31 13.32 8.55
C ASP A 146 -14.27 13.23 7.36
N GLU A 147 -13.94 13.90 6.24
CA GLU A 147 -14.65 13.84 4.98
C GLU A 147 -14.70 12.42 4.38
N PHE A 148 -13.72 11.56 4.68
CA PHE A 148 -13.71 10.17 4.19
C PHE A 148 -14.46 9.19 5.10
N GLN A 149 -14.94 9.60 6.28
CA GLN A 149 -15.61 8.66 7.21
C GLN A 149 -16.89 8.05 6.62
N ASN A 150 -17.57 8.76 5.72
CA ASN A 150 -18.81 8.30 5.08
C ASN A 150 -18.59 7.75 3.66
N VAL A 151 -17.39 7.95 3.11
CA VAL A 151 -17.01 7.49 1.76
C VAL A 151 -16.73 5.98 1.81
N PRO A 152 -17.21 5.18 0.85
CA PRO A 152 -16.88 3.76 0.78
C PRO A 152 -15.36 3.55 0.79
N PHE A 153 -14.88 2.82 1.79
CA PHE A 153 -13.47 2.56 2.01
C PHE A 153 -13.10 1.12 1.66
N TYR A 154 -12.11 0.95 0.79
CA TYR A 154 -11.59 -0.37 0.40
C TYR A 154 -10.11 -0.48 0.72
N ILE A 155 -9.68 -1.70 1.06
CA ILE A 155 -8.27 -2.05 1.15
C ILE A 155 -7.91 -2.89 -0.09
N PHE A 156 -6.97 -2.41 -0.87
CA PHE A 156 -6.36 -3.15 -1.98
C PHE A 156 -4.92 -3.46 -1.64
N SER A 157 -4.45 -4.62 -2.10
CA SER A 157 -3.10 -5.07 -1.79
C SER A 157 -2.56 -6.00 -2.86
N GLU A 158 -1.25 -6.19 -2.85
CA GLU A 158 -0.60 -7.20 -3.69
C GLU A 158 0.48 -8.01 -2.98
N SER A 159 0.83 -9.18 -3.53
CA SER A 159 1.92 -10.01 -3.03
C SER A 159 1.77 -10.32 -1.53
N TYR A 160 2.80 -10.12 -0.70
CA TYR A 160 2.72 -10.29 0.75
C TYR A 160 1.75 -9.29 1.43
N GLY A 161 1.44 -8.18 0.74
CA GLY A 161 0.46 -7.18 1.15
C GLY A 161 -0.91 -7.80 1.40
N GLY A 162 -1.26 -8.87 0.66
CA GLY A 162 -2.54 -9.56 0.87
C GLY A 162 -2.67 -10.25 2.22
N LYS A 163 -1.58 -10.82 2.76
CA LYS A 163 -1.59 -11.41 4.10
C LYS A 163 -1.83 -10.35 5.16
N MET A 164 -1.17 -9.20 5.02
CA MET A 164 -1.35 -8.05 5.91
C MET A 164 -2.75 -7.45 5.77
N ALA A 165 -3.25 -7.26 4.54
CA ALA A 165 -4.57 -6.72 4.25
C ALA A 165 -5.69 -7.59 4.84
N ALA A 166 -5.57 -8.92 4.79
CA ALA A 166 -6.55 -9.82 5.41
C ALA A 166 -6.60 -9.64 6.94
N ALA A 167 -5.45 -9.58 7.61
CA ALA A 167 -5.37 -9.37 9.06
C ALA A 167 -5.89 -7.97 9.46
N ILE A 168 -5.45 -6.92 8.76
CA ILE A 168 -5.90 -5.54 8.96
C ILE A 168 -7.41 -5.44 8.78
N SER A 169 -7.98 -6.06 7.75
CA SER A 169 -9.42 -6.00 7.46
C SER A 169 -10.25 -6.66 8.57
N LEU A 170 -9.75 -7.76 9.14
CA LEU A 170 -10.39 -8.42 10.27
C LEU A 170 -10.40 -7.53 11.51
N GLU A 171 -9.25 -6.96 11.86
CA GLU A 171 -9.11 -6.08 13.03
C GLU A 171 -9.87 -4.77 12.86
N LEU A 172 -9.90 -4.20 11.65
CA LEU A 172 -10.67 -3.00 11.32
C LEU A 172 -12.17 -3.26 11.48
N THR A 173 -12.66 -4.40 10.99
CA THR A 173 -14.08 -4.77 11.14
C THR A 173 -14.48 -4.85 12.62
N LYS A 174 -13.63 -5.45 13.47
CA LYS A 174 -13.84 -5.50 14.93
C LYS A 174 -13.82 -4.09 15.54
N ALA A 175 -12.85 -3.25 15.16
CA ALA A 175 -12.72 -1.90 15.66
C ALA A 175 -13.92 -1.01 15.29
N ILE A 176 -14.47 -1.16 14.09
CA ILE A 176 -15.70 -0.46 13.65
C ILE A 176 -16.90 -0.92 14.48
N ALA A 177 -17.07 -2.23 14.67
CA ALA A 177 -18.16 -2.77 15.48
C ALA A 177 -18.13 -2.29 16.94
N GLN A 178 -16.94 -1.98 17.46
CA GLN A 178 -16.73 -1.41 18.79
C GLN A 178 -16.80 0.12 18.83
N GLY A 179 -16.97 0.78 17.68
CA GLY A 179 -16.95 2.25 17.57
C GLY A 179 -15.58 2.89 17.78
N ALA A 180 -14.50 2.11 17.75
CA ALA A 180 -13.14 2.59 17.95
C ALA A 180 -12.56 3.30 16.71
N VAL A 181 -13.01 2.89 15.52
CA VAL A 181 -12.72 3.52 14.22
C VAL A 181 -14.04 3.82 13.53
N LYS A 182 -14.19 5.03 12.99
CA LYS A 182 -15.38 5.45 12.26
C LYS A 182 -15.04 5.60 10.78
N CYS A 183 -15.42 4.60 9.99
CA CYS A 183 -15.34 4.65 8.53
C CYS A 183 -16.38 3.72 7.89
N ASN A 184 -16.68 3.93 6.61
CA ASN A 184 -17.57 3.09 5.82
C ASN A 184 -16.76 1.98 5.10
N PHE A 185 -16.24 1.02 5.88
CA PHE A 185 -15.44 -0.08 5.32
C PHE A 185 -16.30 -1.02 4.47
N ALA A 186 -16.00 -1.07 3.16
CA ALA A 186 -16.81 -1.74 2.16
C ALA A 186 -16.21 -3.07 1.68
N GLY A 187 -14.90 -3.28 1.78
CA GLY A 187 -14.29 -4.55 1.45
C GLY A 187 -12.77 -4.53 1.28
N VAL A 188 -12.24 -5.72 0.98
CA VAL A 188 -10.82 -5.96 0.73
C VAL A 188 -10.63 -6.72 -0.58
N ALA A 189 -9.62 -6.34 -1.35
CA ALA A 189 -9.23 -6.98 -2.61
C ALA A 189 -7.75 -7.34 -2.59
N LEU A 190 -7.44 -8.58 -2.96
CA LEU A 190 -6.12 -9.19 -2.83
C LEU A 190 -5.61 -9.56 -4.24
N GLY A 191 -4.76 -8.71 -4.82
CA GLY A 191 -4.10 -8.98 -6.11
C GLY A 191 -2.93 -9.92 -5.91
N ASP A 192 -2.82 -10.97 -6.72
CA ASP A 192 -1.67 -11.91 -6.79
C ASP A 192 -1.00 -12.20 -5.43
N SER A 193 -1.83 -12.48 -4.42
CA SER A 193 -1.43 -12.39 -3.02
C SER A 193 -0.87 -13.70 -2.46
N TRP A 194 0.18 -13.58 -1.65
CA TRP A 194 0.80 -14.71 -0.95
C TRP A 194 0.05 -15.06 0.35
N ILE A 195 -1.14 -15.65 0.21
CA ILE A 195 -2.07 -15.93 1.33
C ILE A 195 -1.77 -17.27 2.02
N SER A 196 -1.76 -18.36 1.27
CA SER A 196 -1.43 -19.71 1.77
C SER A 196 -0.08 -20.13 1.20
N PRO A 197 1.02 -19.94 1.95
CA PRO A 197 2.35 -20.26 1.44
C PRO A 197 2.47 -21.70 0.97
N LEU A 198 1.84 -22.64 1.68
CA LEU A 198 1.90 -24.05 1.34
C LEU A 198 1.16 -24.34 0.03
N ASP A 199 -0.08 -23.85 -0.12
CA ASP A 199 -0.84 -24.06 -1.36
C ASP A 199 -0.13 -23.40 -2.55
N SER A 200 0.42 -22.20 -2.37
CA SER A 200 1.20 -21.51 -3.41
C SER A 200 2.39 -22.35 -3.86
N VAL A 201 3.25 -22.81 -2.95
CA VAL A 201 4.45 -23.59 -3.29
C VAL A 201 4.09 -24.92 -3.94
N MET A 202 3.07 -25.61 -3.44
CA MET A 202 2.64 -26.89 -3.98
C MET A 202 2.06 -26.78 -5.41
N THR A 203 1.65 -25.59 -5.84
CA THR A 203 1.14 -25.37 -7.20
C THR A 203 2.23 -25.08 -8.24
N TRP A 204 3.46 -24.76 -7.82
CA TRP A 204 4.53 -24.36 -8.75
C TRP A 204 4.83 -25.43 -9.81
N GLY A 205 5.08 -26.67 -9.40
CA GLY A 205 5.37 -27.78 -10.33
C GLY A 205 4.24 -27.99 -11.35
N PRO A 206 2.99 -28.25 -10.91
CA PRO A 206 1.85 -28.43 -11.80
C PRO A 206 1.60 -27.23 -12.72
N TYR A 207 1.65 -26.00 -12.20
CA TYR A 207 1.43 -24.79 -12.99
C TYR A 207 2.47 -24.68 -14.10
N LEU A 208 3.76 -24.69 -13.75
CA LEU A 208 4.85 -24.51 -14.70
C LEU A 208 4.88 -25.63 -15.76
N TYR A 209 4.59 -26.88 -15.36
CA TYR A 209 4.50 -28.00 -16.29
C TYR A 209 3.33 -27.85 -17.28
N THR A 210 2.13 -27.50 -16.80
CA THR A 210 0.96 -27.31 -17.68
C THR A 210 1.12 -26.13 -18.64
N THR A 211 1.94 -25.14 -18.29
CA THR A 211 2.33 -24.03 -19.17
C THR A 211 3.55 -24.33 -20.05
N SER A 212 4.02 -25.59 -20.09
CA SER A 212 5.19 -26.03 -20.87
C SER A 212 6.51 -25.33 -20.51
N LEU A 213 6.63 -24.87 -19.26
CA LEU A 213 7.86 -24.27 -18.70
C LEU A 213 8.76 -25.32 -18.03
N LEU A 214 8.26 -26.55 -17.80
CA LEU A 214 9.03 -27.67 -17.28
C LEU A 214 8.85 -28.90 -18.16
N ASP A 215 9.90 -29.71 -18.25
CA ASP A 215 9.81 -31.10 -18.69
C ASP A 215 9.53 -32.04 -17.51
N ASP A 216 9.52 -33.35 -17.76
CA ASP A 216 9.22 -34.35 -16.72
C ASP A 216 10.27 -34.36 -15.59
N TYR A 217 11.53 -34.00 -15.89
CA TYR A 217 12.60 -33.93 -14.89
C TYR A 217 12.44 -32.67 -14.03
N GLY A 218 12.22 -31.51 -14.64
CA GLY A 218 11.97 -30.25 -13.94
C GLY A 218 10.72 -30.32 -13.06
N LEU A 219 9.65 -30.99 -13.52
CA LEU A 219 8.46 -31.25 -12.70
C LEU A 219 8.80 -32.08 -11.45
N ALA A 220 9.60 -33.13 -11.59
CA ALA A 220 10.01 -33.97 -10.47
C ALA A 220 10.84 -33.19 -9.44
N ASP A 221 11.80 -32.37 -9.91
CA ASP A 221 12.68 -31.56 -9.07
C ASP A 221 11.88 -30.50 -8.28
N VAL A 222 11.00 -29.76 -8.95
CA VAL A 222 10.16 -28.72 -8.30
C VAL A 222 9.20 -29.36 -7.30
N ASN A 223 8.55 -30.47 -7.63
CA ASN A 223 7.65 -31.16 -6.70
C ASN A 223 8.38 -31.70 -5.47
N SER A 224 9.61 -32.22 -5.65
CA SER A 224 10.45 -32.68 -4.55
C SER A 224 10.82 -31.54 -3.59
N ALA A 225 11.20 -30.38 -4.14
CA ALA A 225 11.49 -29.19 -3.35
C ALA A 225 10.24 -28.68 -2.61
N ALA A 226 9.08 -28.64 -3.28
CA ALA A 226 7.81 -28.26 -2.67
C ALA A 226 7.39 -29.20 -1.51
N GLU A 227 7.55 -30.52 -1.67
CA GLU A 227 7.24 -31.48 -0.61
C GLU A 227 8.17 -31.32 0.61
N ALA A 228 9.44 -30.95 0.40
CA ALA A 228 10.34 -30.66 1.50
C ALA A 228 9.87 -29.45 2.33
N VAL A 229 9.39 -28.39 1.66
CA VAL A 229 8.75 -27.23 2.32
C VAL A 229 7.53 -27.68 3.11
N LYS A 230 6.64 -28.47 2.49
CA LYS A 230 5.44 -29.02 3.12
C LYS A 230 5.75 -29.77 4.40
N GLN A 231 6.72 -30.69 4.36
CA GLN A 231 7.13 -31.47 5.53
C GLN A 231 7.66 -30.59 6.67
N ALA A 232 8.42 -29.54 6.35
CA ALA A 232 8.91 -28.61 7.36
C ALA A 232 7.77 -27.80 8.00
N VAL A 233 6.78 -27.36 7.20
CA VAL A 233 5.57 -26.68 7.70
C VAL A 233 4.74 -27.61 8.59
N GLU A 234 4.50 -28.86 8.18
CA GLU A 234 3.75 -29.86 8.95
C GLU A 234 4.42 -30.18 10.30
N GLN A 235 5.76 -30.06 10.36
CA GLN A 235 6.56 -30.22 11.58
C GLN A 235 6.70 -28.93 12.40
N GLN A 236 6.03 -27.84 12.01
CA GLN A 236 6.12 -26.51 12.64
C GLN A 236 7.56 -25.93 12.65
N GLN A 237 8.41 -26.37 11.71
CA GLN A 237 9.79 -25.89 11.55
C GLN A 237 9.82 -24.66 10.63
N PHE A 238 9.15 -23.57 11.00
CA PHE A 238 8.88 -22.45 10.09
C PHE A 238 10.13 -21.77 9.53
N SER A 239 11.19 -21.58 10.33
CA SER A 239 12.46 -21.03 9.82
C SER A 239 13.07 -21.91 8.74
N LYS A 240 13.09 -23.24 8.98
CA LYS A 240 13.57 -24.21 8.00
C LYS A 240 12.67 -24.27 6.77
N ALA A 241 11.35 -24.15 6.95
CA ALA A 241 10.41 -24.06 5.83
C ALA A 241 10.72 -22.85 4.93
N THR A 242 11.10 -21.71 5.51
CA THR A 242 11.55 -20.53 4.76
C THR A 242 12.86 -20.77 4.00
N GLU A 243 13.85 -21.41 4.62
CA GLU A 243 15.09 -21.77 3.94
C GLU A 243 14.82 -22.73 2.77
N LEU A 244 14.00 -23.76 3.00
CA LEU A 244 13.59 -24.72 1.96
C LEU A 244 12.81 -24.07 0.83
N TRP A 245 11.98 -23.08 1.16
CA TRP A 245 11.23 -22.32 0.19
C TRP A 245 12.13 -21.50 -0.72
N SER A 246 13.11 -20.78 -0.17
CA SER A 246 14.11 -20.06 -1.00
C SER A 246 14.93 -21.01 -1.86
N MET A 247 15.23 -22.23 -1.37
CA MET A 247 15.83 -23.26 -2.21
C MET A 247 14.88 -23.75 -3.31
N ALA A 248 13.59 -23.89 -3.03
CA ALA A 248 12.59 -24.25 -4.04
C ALA A 248 12.46 -23.18 -5.14
N GLU A 249 12.54 -21.89 -4.80
CA GLU A 249 12.63 -20.79 -5.78
C GLU A 249 13.86 -20.97 -6.68
N THR A 250 15.02 -21.26 -6.08
CA THR A 250 16.25 -21.52 -6.83
C THR A 250 16.11 -22.72 -7.79
N VAL A 251 15.44 -23.79 -7.36
CA VAL A 251 15.16 -24.94 -8.22
C VAL A 251 14.32 -24.50 -9.43
N VAL A 252 13.22 -23.77 -9.20
CA VAL A 252 12.35 -23.23 -10.26
C VAL A 252 13.15 -22.38 -11.26
N GLU A 253 14.04 -21.51 -10.77
CA GLU A 253 14.88 -20.66 -11.62
C GLU A 253 15.90 -21.45 -12.45
N GLN A 254 16.39 -22.59 -11.95
CA GLN A 254 17.37 -23.43 -12.63
C GLN A 254 16.75 -24.36 -13.68
N VAL A 255 15.56 -24.91 -13.40
CA VAL A 255 14.90 -25.88 -14.29
C VAL A 255 13.90 -25.24 -15.26
N GLY A 256 13.42 -24.03 -14.96
CA GLY A 256 12.60 -23.24 -15.88
C GLY A 256 13.42 -22.54 -16.97
N PRO A 257 12.79 -22.08 -18.06
CA PRO A 257 13.47 -21.19 -18.99
C PRO A 257 13.91 -19.91 -18.27
N THR A 258 15.04 -19.32 -18.66
CA THR A 258 15.46 -17.99 -18.18
C THR A 258 14.37 -16.96 -18.50
N LEU A 259 13.49 -16.71 -17.54
CA LEU A 259 12.52 -15.62 -17.58
C LEU A 259 13.27 -14.36 -17.14
N GLU A 260 13.53 -13.45 -18.09
CA GLU A 260 13.96 -12.09 -17.75
C GLU A 260 12.85 -11.44 -16.91
N GLY A 261 13.10 -11.29 -15.61
CA GLY A 261 12.15 -10.75 -14.62
C GLY A 261 11.64 -11.83 -13.68
N SER A 262 12.47 -12.23 -12.72
CA SER A 262 12.13 -13.20 -11.68
C SER A 262 10.89 -12.74 -10.89
N CYS A 263 9.78 -13.47 -11.07
CA CYS A 263 8.53 -13.31 -10.33
C CYS A 263 8.63 -13.87 -8.88
N PHE A 264 9.80 -14.39 -8.49
CA PHE A 264 10.02 -15.21 -7.30
C PHE A 264 11.17 -14.70 -6.44
N SER A 265 11.33 -13.38 -6.29
CA SER A 265 12.41 -12.84 -5.46
C SER A 265 11.87 -12.04 -4.28
N VAL A 266 11.65 -12.71 -3.16
CA VAL A 266 11.55 -12.04 -1.86
C VAL A 266 12.93 -11.99 -1.23
N HIS A 267 13.70 -10.95 -1.56
CA HIS A 267 14.93 -10.65 -0.82
C HIS A 267 14.59 -9.87 0.45
N GLY A 268 15.01 -10.37 1.62
CA GLY A 268 15.04 -9.57 2.87
C GLY A 268 14.16 -10.05 4.03
N ALA A 269 13.58 -11.24 3.99
CA ALA A 269 12.83 -11.76 5.15
C ALA A 269 13.79 -12.20 6.28
N ASN A 270 14.02 -11.32 7.27
CA ASN A 270 14.80 -11.64 8.48
C ASN A 270 14.09 -12.62 9.45
N ARG A 271 12.87 -13.09 9.11
CA ARG A 271 12.05 -14.08 9.83
C ARG A 271 11.19 -14.89 8.86
N SER A 272 10.67 -16.02 9.33
CA SER A 272 9.97 -16.98 8.47
C SER A 272 8.74 -16.40 7.77
N VAL A 273 8.65 -16.55 6.45
CA VAL A 273 7.44 -16.23 5.66
C VAL A 273 6.26 -17.19 5.91
N PHE A 274 6.53 -18.30 6.62
CA PHE A 274 5.55 -19.33 7.00
C PHE A 274 5.08 -19.21 8.46
N ALA A 275 5.74 -18.40 9.29
CA ALA A 275 5.23 -18.08 10.63
C ALA A 275 4.14 -17.01 10.49
N VAL A 276 2.97 -17.28 11.08
CA VAL A 276 1.87 -16.33 11.24
C VAL A 276 2.01 -15.67 12.59
#